data_AF-A0A8T4MQP4-F1
#
_entry.id   AF-A0A8T4MQP4-F1
#
_cell.length_a   1.000
_cell.length_b   1.000
_cell.length_c   1.000
_cell.angle_alpha   90.00
_cell.angle_beta   90.00
_cell.angle_gamma   90.00
#
_symmetry.space_group_name_H-M   'P 1'
#
loop_
_entity.id
_entity.type
_entity.pdbx_description
1 polymer ?
#
loop_
_entity_poly.entity_id
_entity_poly.type
_entity_poly.pdbx_seq_one_letter_code
_entity_poly.pdbx_strand_id
1 'polypeptide(L)'
;MKKIIYALIIFLVLITPVLIAQEDIGDIKVKGIELEKVLSFINGIIAFALFLITFIAYKRDGRKRLWFVSMAFFIFSLKSFLVSSELFITGLEFIDPISIVLDLIALLLFFYGILKKDG
;
A
#
# COMPACT_ATOMS: atom_id res chain seq x y z
N MET A 1 -9.22 -15.86 18.18
CA MET A 1 -9.15 -14.59 17.42
C MET A 1 -8.63 -13.42 18.26
N LYS A 2 -9.28 -13.05 19.39
CA LYS A 2 -8.81 -11.94 20.25
C LYS A 2 -7.33 -12.04 20.67
N LYS A 3 -6.86 -13.24 21.05
CA LYS A 3 -5.46 -13.48 21.45
C LYS A 3 -4.44 -13.25 20.32
N ILE A 4 -4.81 -13.49 19.06
CA ILE A 4 -3.93 -13.29 17.89
C ILE A 4 -3.79 -11.79 17.61
N ILE A 5 -4.88 -11.04 17.75
CA ILE A 5 -4.89 -9.58 17.60
C ILE A 5 -4.00 -8.94 18.67
N TYR A 6 -4.10 -9.37 19.93
CA TYR A 6 -3.22 -8.87 20.99
C TYR A 6 -1.75 -9.21 20.75
N ALA A 7 -1.44 -10.43 20.30
CA ALA A 7 -0.07 -10.81 19.96
C ALA A 7 0.50 -9.95 18.82
N LEU A 8 -0.32 -9.63 17.81
CA LEU A 8 0.07 -8.80 16.68
C LEU A 8 0.29 -7.34 17.09
N ILE A 9 -0.56 -6.79 17.96
CA ILE A 9 -0.38 -5.44 18.52
C ILE A 9 0.88 -5.37 19.37
N ILE A 10 1.13 -6.35 20.23
CA ILE A 10 2.34 -6.41 21.07
C ILE A 10 3.59 -6.50 20.19
N PHE A 11 3.56 -7.35 19.16
CA PHE A 11 4.65 -7.47 18.20
C PHE A 11 4.93 -6.13 17.49
N LEU A 12 3.87 -5.42 17.08
CA LEU A 12 3.99 -4.12 16.40
C LEU A 12 4.57 -3.04 17.32
N VAL A 13 4.17 -3.03 18.59
CA VAL A 13 4.70 -2.12 19.64
C VAL A 13 6.16 -2.42 19.99
N LEU A 14 6.60 -3.68 19.88
CA LEU A 14 8.00 -4.05 20.15
C LEU A 14 8.96 -3.67 19.01
N ILE A 15 8.45 -3.44 17.80
CA ILE A 15 9.26 -3.02 16.64
C ILE A 15 9.40 -1.49 16.58
N THR A 16 8.49 -0.73 17.22
CA THR A 16 8.56 0.74 17.20
C THR A 16 9.86 1.33 17.76
N PRO A 17 10.48 0.82 18.84
CA PRO A 17 11.73 1.39 19.34
C PRO A 17 12.90 1.14 18.40
N VAL A 18 12.89 0.01 17.66
CA VAL A 18 13.88 -0.31 16.62
C VAL A 18 13.73 0.63 15.43
N LEU A 19 12.50 0.98 15.07
CA LEU A 19 12.18 1.96 14.02
C LEU A 19 12.55 3.39 14.43
N ILE A 20 12.32 3.77 15.69
CA ILE A 20 12.59 5.13 16.21
C ILE A 20 14.10 5.33 16.49
N ALA A 21 14.81 4.29 16.93
CA ALA A 21 16.27 4.33 17.05
C ALA A 21 16.99 4.46 15.69
N GLN A 22 16.24 4.32 14.60
CA GLN A 22 16.67 4.51 13.23
C GLN A 22 16.34 5.94 12.72
N GLU A 23 16.40 6.96 13.58
CA GLU A 23 16.25 8.37 13.16
C GLU A 23 17.42 8.89 12.29
N ASP A 24 18.43 8.07 12.02
CA ASP A 24 19.53 8.35 11.06
C ASP A 24 19.38 7.58 9.74
N ILE A 25 18.17 7.12 9.38
CA ILE A 25 17.86 6.77 7.99
C ILE A 25 17.50 8.05 7.24
N GLY A 26 18.51 8.87 6.95
CA GLY A 26 18.51 9.49 5.62
C GLY A 26 18.42 8.35 4.61
N ASP A 27 17.54 8.47 3.61
CA ASP A 27 17.15 7.40 2.67
C ASP A 27 18.22 6.32 2.52
N ILE A 28 17.87 5.04 2.69
CA ILE A 28 18.84 3.96 2.46
C ILE A 28 19.23 4.00 0.98
N LYS A 29 20.32 4.72 0.68
CA LYS A 29 20.87 4.93 -0.66
C LYS A 29 21.84 3.81 -0.93
N VAL A 30 21.36 2.75 -1.57
CA VAL A 30 22.25 1.71 -2.09
C VAL A 30 22.77 2.19 -3.44
N LYS A 31 24.05 2.56 -3.51
CA LYS A 31 24.69 3.10 -4.73
C LYS A 31 24.01 4.38 -5.29
N GLY A 32 23.53 5.26 -4.42
CA GLY A 32 22.85 6.50 -4.82
C GLY A 32 21.41 6.32 -5.30
N ILE A 33 20.87 5.10 -5.22
CA ILE A 33 19.46 4.80 -5.50
C ILE A 33 18.74 4.64 -4.16
N GLU A 34 17.65 5.39 -3.99
CA GLU A 34 16.79 5.30 -2.82
C GLU A 34 16.00 3.99 -2.86
N LEU A 35 16.31 3.10 -1.92
CA LEU A 35 15.76 1.75 -1.86
C LEU A 35 14.22 1.77 -1.78
N GLU A 36 13.66 2.74 -1.06
CA GLU A 36 12.22 2.95 -0.92
C GLU A 36 11.52 3.11 -2.28
N LYS A 37 12.13 3.86 -3.21
CA LYS A 37 11.52 4.12 -4.52
C LYS A 37 11.54 2.87 -5.41
N VAL A 38 12.60 2.08 -5.32
CA VAL A 38 12.71 0.78 -6.01
C VAL A 38 11.69 -0.21 -5.47
N LEU A 39 11.57 -0.29 -4.14
CA LEU A 39 10.55 -1.12 -3.49
C LEU A 39 9.15 -0.67 -3.84
N SER A 40 8.91 0.64 -3.90
CA SER A 40 7.64 1.22 -4.34
C SER A 40 7.33 0.84 -5.79
N PHE A 41 8.30 0.86 -6.70
CA PHE A 41 8.08 0.41 -8.06
C PHE A 41 7.65 -1.07 -8.15
N ILE A 42 8.33 -1.95 -7.43
CA ILE A 42 8.00 -3.39 -7.36
C ILE A 42 6.61 -3.59 -6.75
N ASN A 43 6.31 -2.90 -5.64
CA ASN A 43 4.99 -2.91 -5.02
C ASN A 43 3.90 -2.45 -5.99
N GLY A 44 4.17 -1.45 -6.82
CA GLY A 44 3.26 -0.96 -7.85
C GLY A 44 2.89 -2.02 -8.88
N ILE A 45 3.89 -2.78 -9.36
CA ILE A 45 3.69 -3.90 -10.29
C ILE A 45 2.86 -5.01 -9.65
N ILE A 46 3.19 -5.41 -8.41
CA ILE A 46 2.46 -6.47 -7.70
C ILE A 46 1.02 -6.03 -7.43
N ALA A 47 0.81 -4.80 -6.94
CA ALA A 47 -0.53 -4.24 -6.71
C ALA A 47 -1.34 -4.17 -8.02
N PHE A 48 -0.71 -3.83 -9.15
CA PHE A 48 -1.36 -3.82 -10.45
C PHE A 48 -1.78 -5.23 -10.89
N ALA A 49 -0.91 -6.23 -10.72
CA ALA A 49 -1.25 -7.62 -11.01
C ALA A 49 -2.43 -8.10 -10.15
N LEU A 50 -2.43 -7.76 -8.85
CA LEU A 50 -3.54 -8.06 -7.94
C LEU A 50 -4.83 -7.33 -8.34
N PHE A 51 -4.73 -6.07 -8.79
CA PHE A 51 -5.86 -5.35 -9.35
C PHE A 51 -6.46 -6.11 -10.53
N LEU A 52 -5.65 -6.54 -11.50
CA LEU A 52 -6.11 -7.29 -12.67
C LEU A 52 -6.78 -8.62 -12.29
N ILE A 53 -6.13 -9.41 -11.44
CA ILE A 53 -6.68 -10.71 -11.00
C ILE A 53 -8.00 -10.52 -10.25
N THR A 54 -8.06 -9.55 -9.33
CA THR A 54 -9.27 -9.27 -8.55
C THR A 54 -10.38 -8.69 -9.42
N PHE A 55 -10.03 -7.86 -10.40
CA PHE A 55 -10.97 -7.30 -11.37
C PHE A 55 -11.57 -8.39 -12.28
N ILE A 56 -10.74 -9.32 -12.76
CA ILE A 56 -11.20 -10.48 -13.53
C ILE A 56 -12.13 -11.35 -12.67
N ALA A 57 -11.76 -11.60 -11.41
CA ALA A 57 -12.62 -12.33 -10.48
C ALA A 57 -13.96 -11.62 -10.23
N TYR A 58 -13.95 -10.29 -10.09
CA TYR A 58 -15.17 -9.49 -10.01
C TYR A 58 -16.03 -9.64 -11.27
N LYS A 59 -15.43 -9.56 -12.46
CA LYS A 59 -16.15 -9.72 -13.73
C LYS A 59 -16.80 -11.11 -13.86
N ARG A 60 -16.17 -12.15 -13.27
CA ARG A 60 -16.69 -13.53 -13.31
C ARG A 60 -17.77 -13.79 -12.26
N ASP A 61 -17.55 -13.38 -11.02
CA ASP A 61 -18.41 -13.74 -9.88
C ASP A 61 -19.48 -12.66 -9.56
N GLY A 62 -19.33 -11.43 -10.07
CA GLY A 62 -20.28 -10.32 -9.86
C GLY A 62 -20.35 -9.77 -8.44
N ARG A 63 -19.59 -10.33 -7.49
CA ARG A 63 -19.61 -9.93 -6.08
C ARG A 63 -19.11 -8.51 -5.90
N LYS A 64 -19.99 -7.60 -5.47
CA LYS A 64 -19.65 -6.18 -5.23
C LYS A 64 -18.44 -5.98 -4.31
N ARG A 65 -18.22 -6.90 -3.35
CA ARG A 65 -17.02 -6.92 -2.49
C ARG A 65 -15.71 -6.92 -3.29
N LEU A 66 -15.63 -7.73 -4.36
CA LEU A 66 -14.42 -7.84 -5.18
C LEU A 66 -14.12 -6.55 -5.94
N TRP A 67 -15.14 -5.77 -6.28
CA TRP A 67 -14.95 -4.47 -6.93
C TRP A 67 -14.21 -3.48 -6.02
N PHE A 68 -14.60 -3.39 -4.74
CA PHE A 68 -13.93 -2.50 -3.78
C PHE A 68 -12.49 -2.94 -3.50
N VAL A 69 -12.25 -4.24 -3.38
CA VAL A 69 -10.90 -4.79 -3.19
C VAL A 69 -10.02 -4.55 -4.41
N SER A 70 -10.57 -4.75 -5.62
CA SER A 70 -9.88 -4.43 -6.87
C SER A 70 -9.53 -2.95 -6.93
N MET A 71 -10.47 -2.06 -6.64
CA MET A 71 -10.22 -0.62 -6.65
C MET A 71 -9.17 -0.21 -5.60
N ALA A 72 -9.14 -0.85 -4.43
CA ALA A 72 -8.10 -0.60 -3.43
C ALA A 72 -6.70 -1.00 -3.94
N PHE A 73 -6.57 -2.15 -4.59
CA PHE A 73 -5.30 -2.54 -5.23
C PHE A 73 -4.90 -1.60 -6.37
N PHE A 74 -5.86 -1.07 -7.12
CA PHE A 74 -5.60 -0.06 -8.14
C PHE A 74 -5.04 1.24 -7.53
N ILE A 75 -5.65 1.74 -6.46
CA ILE A 75 -5.16 2.92 -5.74
C ILE A 75 -3.76 2.68 -5.17
N PHE A 76 -3.51 1.51 -4.57
CA PHE A 76 -2.16 1.13 -4.10
C PHE A 76 -1.13 1.11 -5.22
N SER A 77 -1.50 0.60 -6.39
CA SER A 77 -0.63 0.60 -7.56
C SER A 77 -0.32 2.02 -8.02
N LEU A 78 -1.34 2.89 -8.10
CA LEU A 78 -1.17 4.29 -8.50
C LEU A 78 -0.26 5.05 -7.52
N LYS A 79 -0.47 4.88 -6.21
CA LYS A 79 0.39 5.45 -5.17
C LYS A 79 1.84 4.97 -5.29
N SER A 80 2.01 3.67 -5.46
CA SER A 80 3.33 3.04 -5.59
C SER A 80 4.08 3.54 -6.83
N PHE A 81 3.37 3.75 -7.94
CA PHE A 81 3.94 4.37 -9.13
C PHE A 81 4.27 5.84 -8.91
N LEU A 82 3.42 6.58 -8.19
CA LEU A 82 3.65 7.99 -7.86
C LEU A 82 4.94 8.15 -7.05
N VAL A 83 5.13 7.37 -5.98
CA VAL A 83 6.37 7.39 -5.19
C VAL A 83 7.59 6.99 -6.03
N SER A 84 7.46 5.94 -6.86
CA SER A 84 8.56 5.53 -7.73
C SER A 84 8.89 6.54 -8.83
N SER A 85 7.96 7.44 -9.19
CA SER A 85 8.15 8.43 -10.25
C SER A 85 9.22 9.46 -9.87
N GLU A 86 9.50 9.63 -8.58
CA GLU A 86 10.59 10.47 -8.10
C GLU A 86 11.99 9.97 -8.49
N LEU A 87 12.11 8.71 -8.95
CA LEU A 87 13.35 8.22 -9.56
C LEU A 87 13.63 8.91 -10.90
N PHE A 88 12.57 9.34 -11.60
CA PHE A 88 12.66 9.93 -12.94
C PHE A 88 12.45 11.45 -12.92
N ILE A 89 11.63 11.95 -11.99
CA ILE A 89 11.26 13.37 -11.88
C ILE A 89 11.55 13.84 -10.46
N THR A 90 12.57 14.67 -10.28
CA THR A 90 12.92 15.26 -8.98
C THR A 90 12.13 16.54 -8.72
N GLY A 91 11.81 16.83 -7.44
CA GLY A 91 11.21 18.10 -7.01
C GLY A 91 9.67 18.10 -6.87
N LEU A 92 9.04 16.94 -6.75
CA LEU A 92 7.59 16.84 -6.54
C LEU A 92 7.25 16.70 -5.05
N GLU A 93 7.39 17.78 -4.29
CA GLU A 93 7.11 17.84 -2.83
C GLU A 93 5.67 17.44 -2.43
N PHE A 94 4.75 17.37 -3.40
CA PHE A 94 3.36 16.96 -3.17
C PHE A 94 3.15 15.44 -3.19
N ILE A 95 4.15 14.63 -3.57
CA ILE A 95 3.99 13.17 -3.67
C ILE A 95 3.75 12.54 -2.31
N ASP A 96 4.46 12.98 -1.27
CA ASP A 96 4.30 12.46 0.10
C ASP A 96 2.88 12.67 0.65
N PRO A 97 2.32 13.90 0.68
CA PRO A 97 0.96 14.10 1.18
C PRO A 97 -0.09 13.40 0.31
N ILE A 98 0.08 13.35 -1.02
CA ILE A 98 -0.84 12.63 -1.91
C ILE A 98 -0.79 11.13 -1.62
N SER A 99 0.39 10.57 -1.39
CA SER A 99 0.59 9.15 -1.09
C SER A 99 -0.12 8.72 0.19
N ILE A 100 -0.09 9.56 1.23
CA ILE A 100 -0.82 9.33 2.48
C ILE A 100 -2.34 9.35 2.24
N VAL A 101 -2.84 10.28 1.44
CA VAL A 101 -4.27 10.36 1.09
C VAL A 101 -4.71 9.13 0.29
N LEU A 102 -3.88 8.66 -0.65
CA LEU A 102 -4.15 7.45 -1.42
C LEU A 102 -4.17 6.19 -0.53
N ASP A 103 -3.25 6.09 0.43
CA ASP A 103 -3.26 4.99 1.42
C ASP A 103 -4.57 4.99 2.23
N LEU A 104 -5.03 6.16 2.67
CA LEU A 104 -6.29 6.30 3.40
C LEU A 104 -7.50 5.88 2.53
N ILE A 105 -7.54 6.32 1.27
CA ILE A 105 -8.61 5.94 0.33
C ILE A 105 -8.59 4.43 0.07
N ALA A 106 -7.42 3.84 -0.16
CA ALA A 106 -7.29 2.40 -0.35
C ALA A 106 -7.75 1.62 0.88
N LEU A 107 -7.38 2.08 2.08
CA LEU A 107 -7.81 1.46 3.34
C LEU A 107 -9.34 1.54 3.53
N LEU A 108 -9.95 2.69 3.24
CA LEU A 108 -11.40 2.86 3.28
C LEU A 108 -12.10 1.93 2.28
N LEU A 109 -11.57 1.78 1.08
CA LEU A 109 -12.09 0.83 0.08
C LEU A 109 -11.97 -0.62 0.56
N PHE A 110 -10.85 -0.99 1.18
CA PHE A 110 -10.68 -2.32 1.78
C PHE A 110 -11.70 -2.60 2.87
N PHE A 111 -11.85 -1.69 3.84
CA PHE A 111 -12.84 -1.81 4.90
C PHE A 111 -14.25 -1.90 4.34
N TYR A 112 -14.60 -1.01 3.40
CA TYR A 112 -15.92 -1.03 2.79
C TYR A 112 -16.17 -2.33 2.02
N GLY A 113 -15.17 -2.84 1.29
CA GLY A 113 -15.22 -4.13 0.61
C GLY A 113 -15.48 -5.28 1.58
N ILE A 114 -14.83 -5.30 2.75
CA ILE A 114 -15.04 -6.33 3.78
C ILE A 114 -16.43 -6.21 4.42
N LEU A 115 -16.92 -5.00 4.68
CA LEU A 115 -18.23 -4.75 5.29
C LEU A 115 -19.39 -5.03 4.33
N LYS A 116 -19.14 -5.00 3.02
CA LYS A 116 -20.13 -5.37 2.01
C LYS A 116 -20.41 -6.88 2.11
N LYS A 117 -21.50 -7.22 2.78
CA LYS A 117 -22.05 -8.58 2.77
C LYS A 117 -22.37 -8.95 1.32
N ASP A 118 -21.96 -10.15 0.90
CA ASP A 118 -22.23 -10.69 -0.44
C ASP A 118 -23.70 -10.44 -0.78
N GLY A 119 -23.94 -9.58 -1.75
CA GLY A 119 -25.26 -9.30 -2.31
C GLY A 119 -25.37 -9.99 -3.65
#